data_AF-A0A7C7JY43-F1
#
_entry.id   AF-A0A7C7JY43-F1
#
_cell.length_a   1.000
_cell.length_b   1.000
_cell.length_c   1.000
_cell.angle_alpha   90.00
_cell.angle_beta   90.00
_cell.angle_gamma   90.00
#
_symmetry.space_group_name_H-M   'P 1'
#
loop_
_entity.id
_entity.type
_entity.pdbx_description
1 polymer ?
#
loop_
_entity_poly.entity_id
_entity_poly.type
_entity_poly.pdbx_seq_one_letter_code
_entity_poly.pdbx_strand_id
1 'polypeptide(L)'
;MTDISPKGRKLINALGIPGILLMIWLGGFYFSIFITVVVVLALKEFYSLYRSKGIYASLTMGLVGSVFFVWFYHFEPYLNMLAVIQLAILFVLLLLIFELFSKKINPVSNLAYTIFGIAYIPMLLGTLIAIRQIDMTYGTYYTIAIIVSVWICDTAAFGFGVKWGKKK
;
A
#
# COMPACT_ATOMS: atom_id res chain seq x y z
N MET A 1 -8.65 24.80 10.23
CA MET A 1 -7.35 24.55 9.56
C MET A 1 -6.28 24.82 10.59
N THR A 2 -5.75 23.77 11.21
CA THR A 2 -4.72 23.91 12.25
C THR A 2 -3.39 24.19 11.56
N ASP A 3 -2.90 25.43 11.71
CA ASP A 3 -1.57 25.83 11.28
C ASP A 3 -0.51 25.03 12.03
N ILE A 4 -0.07 23.92 11.42
CA ILE A 4 1.11 23.21 11.88
C ILE A 4 2.29 24.15 11.67
N SER A 5 2.81 24.64 12.80
CA SER A 5 4.03 25.43 12.91
C SER A 5 5.11 24.94 11.92
N PRO A 6 5.82 25.85 11.22
CA PRO A 6 6.83 25.47 10.23
C PRO A 6 7.95 24.57 10.80
N LYS A 7 8.10 24.50 12.13
CA LYS A 7 9.01 23.55 12.81
C LYS A 7 8.56 22.09 12.67
N GLY A 8 7.26 21.81 12.70
CA GLY A 8 6.72 20.44 12.60
C GLY A 8 6.99 19.79 11.25
N ARG A 9 6.85 20.56 10.16
CA ARG A 9 7.13 20.09 8.79
C ARG A 9 8.61 19.73 8.57
N LYS A 10 9.54 20.52 9.13
CA LYS A 10 10.98 20.24 9.03
C LYS A 10 11.35 18.98 9.81
N LEU A 11 10.78 18.77 10.99
CA LEU A 11 11.04 17.59 11.82
C LEU A 11 10.56 16.30 11.15
N ILE A 12 9.33 16.31 10.60
CA ILE A 12 8.77 15.16 9.90
C ILE A 12 9.62 14.79 8.68
N ASN A 13 10.03 15.77 7.88
CA ASN A 13 10.89 15.51 6.71
C ASN A 13 12.29 15.03 7.11
N ALA A 14 12.85 15.59 8.18
CA ALA A 14 14.17 15.21 8.69
C ALA A 14 14.20 13.79 9.27
N LEU A 15 13.07 13.28 9.80
CA LEU A 15 12.97 11.92 10.32
C LEU A 15 12.43 10.92 9.30
N GLY A 16 11.58 11.37 8.38
CA GLY A 16 10.92 10.51 7.39
C GLY A 16 11.90 9.87 6.42
N ILE A 17 12.76 10.65 5.78
CA ILE A 17 13.74 10.13 4.81
C ILE A 17 14.73 9.16 5.50
N PRO A 18 15.43 9.53 6.58
CA PRO A 18 16.31 8.60 7.28
C PRO A 18 15.57 7.39 7.86
N GLY A 19 14.32 7.57 8.31
CA GLY A 19 13.48 6.47 8.79
C GLY A 19 13.18 5.45 7.70
N ILE A 20 12.79 5.89 6.49
CA ILE A 20 12.56 4.99 5.35
C ILE A 20 13.86 4.26 4.98
N LEU A 21 14.97 4.99 4.89
CA LEU A 21 16.28 4.41 4.57
C LEU A 21 16.72 3.38 5.64
N LEU A 22 16.47 3.66 6.92
CA LEU A 22 16.74 2.74 8.02
C LEU A 22 15.90 1.47 7.91
N MET A 23 14.61 1.57 7.59
CA MET A 23 13.75 0.39 7.40
C MET A 23 14.20 -0.44 6.20
N ILE A 24 14.64 0.19 5.11
CA ILE A 24 15.23 -0.51 3.97
C ILE A 24 16.52 -1.22 4.40
N TRP A 25 17.39 -0.54 5.15
CA TRP A 25 18.64 -1.13 5.63
C TRP A 25 18.39 -2.36 6.52
N LEU A 26 17.48 -2.26 7.50
CA LEU A 26 17.10 -3.37 8.37
C LEU A 26 16.48 -4.56 7.59
N GLY A 27 15.63 -4.27 6.59
CA GLY A 27 15.03 -5.29 5.74
C GLY A 27 14.12 -6.28 6.47
N GLY A 28 13.81 -7.39 5.79
CA GLY A 28 13.12 -8.56 6.34
C GLY A 28 11.85 -8.20 7.09
N PHE A 29 11.73 -8.72 8.32
CA PHE A 29 10.56 -8.50 9.16
C PHE A 29 10.30 -7.03 9.52
N TYR A 30 11.36 -6.24 9.78
CA TYR A 30 11.24 -4.82 10.10
C TYR A 30 10.64 -4.03 8.93
N PHE A 31 11.12 -4.30 7.72
CA PHE A 31 10.60 -3.67 6.51
C PHE A 31 9.16 -4.11 6.23
N SER A 32 8.81 -5.38 6.43
CA SER A 32 7.43 -5.87 6.29
C SER A 32 6.48 -5.19 7.26
N ILE A 33 6.85 -5.01 8.53
CA ILE A 33 6.04 -4.26 9.50
C ILE A 33 5.86 -2.82 9.04
N PHE A 34 6.95 -2.17 8.62
CA PHE A 34 6.89 -0.80 8.14
C PHE A 34 5.89 -0.65 6.98
N ILE A 35 6.02 -1.47 5.93
CA ILE A 35 5.08 -1.47 4.80
C ILE A 35 3.66 -1.81 5.26
N THR A 36 3.48 -2.74 6.20
CA THR A 36 2.14 -3.04 6.77
C THR A 36 1.50 -1.82 7.40
N VAL A 37 2.24 -1.02 8.18
CA VAL A 37 1.73 0.22 8.76
C VAL A 37 1.32 1.20 7.68
N VAL A 38 2.16 1.38 6.65
CA VAL A 38 1.85 2.28 5.51
C VAL A 38 0.60 1.81 4.76
N VAL A 39 0.47 0.51 4.49
CA VAL A 39 -0.71 -0.10 3.85
C VAL A 39 -1.97 0.17 4.67
N VAL A 40 -1.93 -0.03 5.99
CA VAL A 40 -3.10 0.19 6.86
C VAL A 40 -3.53 1.65 6.85
N LEU A 41 -2.58 2.59 6.92
CA LEU A 41 -2.87 4.02 6.87
C LEU A 41 -3.45 4.42 5.51
N ALA A 42 -2.80 4.00 4.42
CA ALA A 42 -3.25 4.27 3.06
C ALA A 42 -4.65 3.71 2.80
N LEU A 43 -4.95 2.50 3.28
CA LEU A 43 -6.25 1.86 3.09
C LEU A 43 -7.36 2.56 3.86
N LYS A 44 -7.08 3.03 5.08
CA LYS A 44 -8.02 3.84 5.88
C LYS A 44 -8.36 5.14 5.17
N GLU A 45 -7.35 5.85 4.67
CA GLU A 45 -7.55 7.10 3.92
C GLU A 45 -8.32 6.84 2.63
N PHE A 46 -7.91 5.83 1.86
CA PHE A 46 -8.55 5.46 0.61
C PHE A 46 -10.05 5.16 0.78
N TYR A 47 -10.43 4.34 1.77
CA TYR A 47 -11.84 4.06 2.04
C TYR A 47 -12.60 5.26 2.61
N SER A 48 -11.93 6.14 3.36
CA SER A 48 -12.55 7.36 3.88
C SER A 48 -12.94 8.34 2.77
N LEU A 49 -12.16 8.43 1.69
CA LEU A 49 -12.41 9.35 0.56
C LEU A 49 -13.76 9.13 -0.12
N TYR A 50 -14.25 7.88 -0.15
CA TYR A 50 -15.50 7.53 -0.84
C TYR A 50 -16.73 7.52 0.07
N ARG A 51 -16.55 7.70 1.39
CA ARG A 51 -17.67 7.82 2.34
C ARG A 51 -18.55 9.02 2.04
N SER A 52 -17.96 10.13 1.61
CA SER A 52 -18.69 11.34 1.19
C SER A 52 -19.58 11.12 -0.04
N LYS A 53 -19.30 10.06 -0.83
CA LYS A 53 -20.09 9.65 -2.00
C LYS A 53 -21.10 8.54 -1.68
N GLY A 54 -21.34 8.25 -0.39
CA GLY A 54 -22.27 7.21 0.05
C GLY A 54 -21.77 5.78 -0.18
N ILE A 55 -20.46 5.60 -0.36
CA ILE A 55 -19.83 4.29 -0.54
C ILE A 55 -19.09 3.93 0.75
N TYR A 56 -19.45 2.79 1.33
CA TYR A 56 -18.95 2.30 2.61
C TYR A 56 -18.16 1.01 2.41
N ALA A 57 -16.98 1.14 1.79
CA ALA A 57 -16.05 0.03 1.65
C ALA A 57 -15.67 -0.57 3.02
N SER A 58 -15.51 -1.89 3.06
CA SER A 58 -15.27 -2.63 4.30
C SER A 58 -13.79 -2.57 4.68
N LEU A 59 -13.46 -1.73 5.67
CA LEU A 59 -12.10 -1.66 6.21
C LEU A 59 -11.64 -3.02 6.75
N THR A 60 -12.51 -3.74 7.47
CA THR A 60 -12.17 -5.05 8.02
C THR A 60 -11.74 -6.03 6.94
N MET A 61 -12.51 -6.13 5.85
CA MET A 61 -12.16 -7.01 4.73
C MET A 61 -10.90 -6.53 4.01
N GLY A 62 -10.72 -5.21 3.89
CA GLY A 62 -9.48 -4.62 3.40
C GLY A 62 -8.24 -5.01 4.23
N LEU A 63 -8.36 -5.01 5.56
CA LEU A 63 -7.29 -5.43 6.46
C LEU A 63 -6.99 -6.92 6.36
N VAL A 64 -8.02 -7.78 6.25
CA VAL A 64 -7.82 -9.22 6.01
C VAL A 64 -7.07 -9.44 4.69
N GLY A 65 -7.49 -8.75 3.61
CA GLY A 65 -6.77 -8.80 2.33
C GLY A 65 -5.33 -8.28 2.44
N SER A 66 -5.09 -7.27 3.28
CA SER A 66 -3.76 -6.74 3.55
C SER A 66 -2.87 -7.77 4.25
N VAL A 67 -3.39 -8.48 5.25
CA VAL A 67 -2.67 -9.58 5.92
C VAL A 67 -2.32 -10.67 4.92
N PHE A 68 -3.24 -11.05 4.04
CA PHE A 68 -2.98 -12.04 3.00
C PHE A 68 -1.82 -11.64 2.09
N PHE A 69 -1.82 -10.42 1.52
CA PHE A 69 -0.76 -9.98 0.62
C PHE A 69 0.58 -9.75 1.34
N VAL A 70 0.57 -9.22 2.56
CA VAL A 70 1.80 -9.06 3.36
C VAL A 70 2.41 -10.43 3.67
N TRP A 71 1.59 -11.39 4.09
CA TRP A 71 2.05 -12.77 4.31
C TRP A 71 2.58 -13.39 3.02
N PHE A 72 1.83 -13.28 1.93
CA PHE A 72 2.24 -13.80 0.62
C PHE A 72 3.61 -13.24 0.21
N TYR A 73 3.77 -11.91 0.17
CA TYR A 73 5.02 -11.29 -0.26
C TYR A 73 6.18 -11.47 0.71
N HIS A 74 5.93 -11.80 1.98
CA HIS A 74 6.99 -12.11 2.94
C HIS A 74 7.43 -13.59 2.88
N PHE A 75 6.59 -14.50 2.37
CA PHE A 75 6.95 -15.92 2.33
C PHE A 75 7.06 -16.46 0.91
N GLU A 76 6.82 -15.62 -0.11
CA GLU A 76 6.76 -15.98 -1.54
C GLU A 76 7.85 -16.96 -1.99
N PRO A 77 9.14 -16.80 -1.62
CA PRO A 77 10.19 -17.73 -2.04
C PRO A 77 9.97 -19.19 -1.62
N TYR A 78 9.08 -19.45 -0.66
CA TYR A 78 8.79 -20.76 -0.07
C TYR A 78 7.35 -21.24 -0.34
N LEU A 79 6.54 -20.47 -1.08
CA LEU A 79 5.13 -20.76 -1.28
C LEU A 79 4.87 -21.49 -2.60
N ASN A 80 3.91 -22.43 -2.57
CA ASN A 80 3.37 -23.04 -3.78
C ASN A 80 2.38 -22.07 -4.45
N MET A 81 2.74 -21.57 -5.63
CA MET A 81 1.94 -20.55 -6.33
C MET A 81 0.51 -21.02 -6.67
N LEU A 82 0.31 -22.31 -6.95
CA LEU A 82 -1.04 -22.85 -7.20
C LEU A 82 -1.91 -22.74 -5.94
N ALA A 83 -1.36 -23.05 -4.77
CA ALA A 83 -2.06 -22.93 -3.50
C ALA A 83 -2.39 -21.47 -3.15
N VAL A 84 -1.48 -20.53 -3.47
CA VAL A 84 -1.72 -19.09 -3.29
C VAL A 84 -2.87 -18.61 -4.18
N ILE A 85 -2.90 -19.00 -5.45
CA ILE A 85 -3.98 -18.64 -6.38
C ILE A 85 -5.31 -19.21 -5.88
N GLN A 86 -5.34 -20.46 -5.42
CA GLN A 86 -6.54 -21.08 -4.85
C GLN A 86 -7.04 -20.32 -3.61
N LEU A 87 -6.13 -19.91 -2.72
CA LEU A 87 -6.47 -19.14 -1.52
C LEU A 87 -6.98 -17.73 -1.87
N ALA A 88 -6.39 -17.08 -2.88
CA ALA A 88 -6.84 -15.78 -3.37
C ALA A 88 -8.25 -15.86 -3.99
N ILE A 89 -8.51 -16.88 -4.80
CA ILE A 89 -9.84 -17.14 -5.37
C ILE A 89 -10.86 -17.39 -4.26
N LEU A 90 -10.53 -18.25 -3.29
CA LEU A 90 -11.39 -18.53 -2.15
C LEU A 90 -11.70 -17.26 -1.35
N PHE A 91 -10.70 -16.41 -1.10
CA PHE A 91 -10.88 -15.14 -0.42
C PHE A 91 -11.86 -14.23 -1.17
N VAL A 92 -11.71 -14.07 -2.49
CA VAL A 92 -12.63 -13.26 -3.32
C VAL A 92 -14.04 -13.84 -3.31
N LEU A 93 -14.19 -15.17 -3.40
CA LEU A 93 -15.51 -15.83 -3.32
C LEU A 93 -16.19 -15.57 -1.98
N LEU A 94 -15.45 -15.68 -0.87
CA LEU A 94 -15.98 -15.36 0.46
C LEU A 94 -16.41 -13.90 0.56
N LEU A 95 -15.61 -12.95 0.04
CA LEU A 95 -15.99 -11.53 0.00
C LEU A 95 -17.31 -11.31 -0.77
N LEU A 96 -17.46 -11.96 -1.93
CA LEU A 96 -18.68 -11.90 -2.73
C LEU A 96 -19.89 -12.43 -1.94
N ILE A 97 -19.74 -13.58 -1.27
CA ILE A 97 -20.80 -14.19 -0.45
C ILE A 97 -21.19 -13.26 0.71
N PHE A 98 -20.20 -12.75 1.47
CA PHE A 98 -20.47 -11.86 2.60
C PHE A 98 -21.18 -10.57 2.19
N GLU A 99 -20.79 -9.97 1.06
CA GLU A 99 -21.42 -8.74 0.60
C GLU A 99 -22.75 -8.98 -0.13
N LEU A 100 -23.00 -10.18 -0.68
CA LEU A 100 -24.31 -10.57 -1.22
C LEU A 100 -25.40 -10.61 -0.14
N PHE A 101 -25.05 -11.08 1.06
CA PHE A 101 -25.96 -11.12 2.22
C PHE A 101 -25.94 -9.83 3.05
N SER A 102 -25.16 -8.83 2.63
CA SER A 102 -25.05 -7.54 3.29
C SER A 102 -26.32 -6.71 3.07
N LYS A 103 -27.00 -6.32 4.14
CA LYS A 103 -28.15 -5.39 4.10
C LYS A 103 -27.73 -3.92 3.98
N LYS A 104 -26.51 -3.64 3.51
CA LYS A 104 -25.96 -2.29 3.40
C LYS A 104 -26.52 -1.56 2.18
N ILE A 105 -26.46 -0.23 2.24
CA ILE A 105 -26.74 0.65 1.11
C ILE A 105 -25.63 0.46 0.06
N ASN A 106 -26.00 0.24 -1.20
CA ASN A 106 -25.10 0.03 -2.35
C ASN A 106 -24.07 -1.11 -2.17
N PRO A 107 -24.51 -2.37 -1.94
CA PRO A 107 -23.61 -3.49 -1.63
C PRO A 107 -22.61 -3.78 -2.76
N VAL A 108 -23.04 -3.67 -4.03
CA VAL A 108 -22.17 -3.85 -5.20
C VAL A 108 -21.05 -2.82 -5.23
N SER A 109 -21.36 -1.54 -4.99
CA SER A 109 -20.35 -0.47 -4.94
C SER A 109 -19.42 -0.66 -3.74
N ASN A 110 -19.94 -1.00 -2.56
CA ASN A 110 -19.10 -1.25 -1.38
C ASN A 110 -18.11 -2.40 -1.65
N LEU A 111 -18.58 -3.47 -2.30
CA LEU A 111 -17.74 -4.59 -2.70
C LEU A 111 -16.65 -4.16 -3.68
N ALA A 112 -17.05 -3.48 -4.76
CA ALA A 112 -16.13 -3.05 -5.82
C ALA A 112 -15.00 -2.18 -5.25
N TYR A 113 -15.33 -1.21 -4.39
CA TYR A 113 -14.32 -0.36 -3.74
C TYR A 113 -13.48 -1.10 -2.69
N THR A 114 -14.02 -2.13 -2.03
CA THR A 114 -13.24 -2.99 -1.12
C THR A 114 -12.23 -3.82 -1.90
N ILE A 115 -12.65 -4.49 -2.97
CA ILE A 115 -11.76 -5.28 -3.84
C ILE A 115 -10.73 -4.36 -4.48
N PHE A 116 -11.14 -3.21 -5.00
CA PHE A 116 -10.24 -2.25 -5.61
C PHE A 116 -9.22 -1.68 -4.61
N GLY A 117 -9.64 -1.37 -3.38
CA GLY A 117 -8.70 -0.94 -2.35
C GLY A 117 -7.66 -2.01 -2.01
N ILE A 118 -8.06 -3.28 -1.93
CA ILE A 118 -7.14 -4.41 -1.72
C ILE A 118 -6.19 -4.58 -2.92
N ALA A 119 -6.72 -4.57 -4.14
CA ALA A 119 -5.92 -4.73 -5.36
C ALA A 119 -4.97 -3.56 -5.60
N TYR A 120 -5.34 -2.35 -5.18
CA TYR A 120 -4.54 -1.15 -5.39
C TYR A 120 -3.49 -0.94 -4.30
N ILE A 121 -3.84 -1.13 -3.02
CA ILE A 121 -2.96 -0.77 -1.90
C ILE A 121 -2.10 -1.96 -1.46
N PRO A 122 -2.61 -2.96 -0.71
CA PRO A 122 -1.76 -4.04 -0.22
C PRO A 122 -1.18 -4.91 -1.34
N MET A 123 -1.89 -5.13 -2.45
CA MET A 123 -1.35 -5.91 -3.56
C MET A 123 -0.21 -5.18 -4.28
N LEU A 124 -0.38 -3.91 -4.67
CA LEU A 124 0.72 -3.19 -5.36
C LEU A 124 1.81 -2.74 -4.39
N LEU A 125 1.46 -2.06 -3.30
CA LEU A 125 2.46 -1.54 -2.35
C LEU A 125 3.19 -2.69 -1.61
N GLY A 126 2.51 -3.81 -1.39
CA GLY A 126 3.09 -5.00 -0.79
C GLY A 126 4.22 -5.62 -1.61
N THR A 127 4.28 -5.38 -2.94
CA THR A 127 5.39 -5.86 -3.78
C THR A 127 6.75 -5.35 -3.32
N LEU A 128 6.82 -4.20 -2.65
CA LEU A 128 8.06 -3.70 -2.06
C LEU A 128 8.63 -4.70 -1.03
N ILE A 129 7.77 -5.43 -0.31
CA ILE A 129 8.21 -6.48 0.62
C ILE A 129 8.94 -7.57 -0.15
N ALA A 130 8.34 -8.10 -1.23
CA ALA A 130 8.95 -9.15 -2.04
C ALA A 130 10.28 -8.69 -2.67
N ILE A 131 10.32 -7.48 -3.22
CA ILE A 131 11.54 -6.90 -3.78
C ILE A 131 12.62 -6.76 -2.70
N ARG A 132 12.23 -6.36 -1.48
CA ARG A 132 13.19 -6.26 -0.38
C ARG A 132 13.73 -7.62 0.05
N GLN A 133 12.92 -8.67 -0.01
CA GLN A 133 13.39 -10.03 0.24
C GLN A 133 14.36 -10.51 -0.83
N ILE A 134 14.06 -10.23 -2.11
CA ILE A 134 14.99 -10.49 -3.23
C ILE A 134 16.33 -9.79 -2.97
N ASP A 135 16.32 -8.53 -2.54
CA ASP A 135 17.54 -7.80 -2.19
C ASP A 135 18.33 -8.48 -1.06
N MET A 136 17.67 -9.07 -0.06
CA MET A 136 18.36 -9.82 1.00
C MET A 136 18.94 -11.14 0.51
N THR A 137 18.21 -11.85 -0.35
CA THR A 137 18.61 -13.17 -0.84
C THR A 137 19.75 -13.07 -1.85
N TYR A 138 19.72 -12.08 -2.74
CA TYR A 138 20.64 -11.97 -3.87
C TYR A 138 21.65 -10.81 -3.73
N GLY A 139 21.60 -10.04 -2.65
CA GLY A 139 22.50 -8.90 -2.43
C GLY A 139 22.28 -7.74 -3.41
N THR A 140 21.07 -7.63 -3.95
CA THR A 140 20.69 -6.55 -4.89
C THR A 140 20.22 -5.30 -4.13
N TYR A 141 19.98 -4.22 -4.89
CA TYR A 141 19.60 -2.91 -4.37
C TYR A 141 18.33 -2.36 -5.05
N TYR A 142 17.42 -3.23 -5.47
CA TYR A 142 16.24 -2.84 -6.24
C TYR A 142 15.26 -2.00 -5.41
N THR A 143 15.08 -2.31 -4.13
CA THR A 143 14.16 -1.57 -3.25
C THR A 143 14.57 -0.10 -3.16
N ILE A 144 15.86 0.17 -2.93
CA ILE A 144 16.36 1.54 -2.83
C ILE A 144 16.35 2.24 -4.20
N ALA A 145 16.66 1.52 -5.29
CA ALA A 145 16.57 2.06 -6.65
C ALA A 145 15.15 2.52 -7.00
N ILE A 146 14.13 1.75 -6.62
CA ILE A 146 12.72 2.13 -6.83
C ILE A 146 12.36 3.37 -6.01
N ILE A 147 12.66 3.40 -4.72
CA ILE A 147 12.32 4.54 -3.85
C ILE A 147 13.02 5.83 -4.31
N VAL A 148 14.32 5.75 -4.60
CA VAL A 148 15.09 6.91 -5.07
C VAL A 148 14.62 7.37 -6.44
N SER A 149 14.26 6.45 -7.35
CA SER A 149 13.74 6.84 -8.66
C SER A 149 12.41 7.59 -8.56
N VAL A 150 11.49 7.14 -7.70
CA VAL A 150 10.24 7.88 -7.42
C VAL A 150 10.52 9.28 -6.87
N TRP A 151 11.43 9.41 -5.89
CA TRP A 151 11.78 10.72 -5.33
C TRP A 151 12.42 11.67 -6.34
N ILE A 152 13.31 11.15 -7.19
CA ILE A 152 13.93 11.93 -8.27
C ILE A 152 12.87 12.35 -9.29
N CYS A 153 11.99 11.44 -9.71
CA CYS A 153 10.90 11.71 -10.64
C CYS A 153 9.96 12.80 -10.10
N ASP A 154 9.57 12.73 -8.82
CA ASP A 154 8.72 13.74 -8.19
C ASP A 154 9.42 15.11 -8.10
N THR A 155 10.70 15.12 -7.73
CA THR A 155 11.50 16.35 -7.64
C THR A 155 11.68 16.99 -9.03
N ALA A 156 11.96 16.16 -10.04
CA ALA A 156 12.07 16.60 -11.43
C ALA A 156 10.73 17.11 -11.95
N ALA A 157 9.64 16.37 -11.78
CA ALA A 157 8.30 16.77 -12.22
C ALA A 157 7.89 18.12 -11.62
N PHE A 158 8.18 18.35 -10.33
CA PHE A 158 7.98 19.64 -9.70
C PHE A 158 8.87 20.74 -10.30
N GLY A 159 10.18 20.52 -10.40
CA GLY A 159 11.12 21.52 -10.91
C GLY A 159 10.88 21.91 -12.37
N PHE A 160 10.69 20.92 -13.25
CA PHE A 160 10.36 21.15 -14.65
C PHE A 160 8.93 21.68 -14.81
N GLY A 161 7.97 21.20 -14.01
CA GLY A 161 6.58 21.65 -14.03
C GLY A 161 6.42 23.13 -13.67
N VAL A 162 7.16 23.63 -12.66
CA VAL A 162 7.15 25.06 -12.32
C VAL A 162 7.72 25.93 -13.46
N LYS A 163 8.75 25.45 -14.15
CA LYS A 163 9.44 26.22 -15.20
C LYS A 163 8.75 26.17 -16.57
N TRP A 164 8.13 25.04 -16.92
CA TRP A 164 7.58 24.78 -18.25
C TRP A 164 6.09 24.40 -18.27
N GLY A 165 5.41 24.34 -17.13
CA GLY A 165 3.99 23.99 -17.01
C GLY A 165 3.05 25.08 -17.53
N LYS A 166 3.02 25.26 -18.86
CA LYS A 166 2.11 26.20 -19.55
C LYS A 166 0.88 25.52 -20.14
N LYS A 167 0.83 24.18 -20.16
CA LYS A 167 -0.32 23.40 -20.63
C LYS A 167 -0.58 22.26 -19.65
N LYS A 168 -1.87 22.04 -19.35
CA LYS A 168 -2.36 20.94 -18.51
C LYS A 168 -2.53 19.68 -19.35
#